data_AF-A0A285F2H4-F1
#
_entry.id   AF-A0A285F2H4-F1
#
_cell.length_a   1.000
_cell.length_b   1.000
_cell.length_c   1.000
_cell.angle_alpha   90.00
_cell.angle_beta   90.00
_cell.angle_gamma   90.00
#
_symmetry.space_group_name_H-M   'P 1'
#
loop_
_entity.id
_entity.type
_entity.pdbx_description
1 polymer ?
#
loop_
_entity_poly.entity_id
_entity_poly.type
_entity_poly.pdbx_seq_one_letter_code
_entity_poly.pdbx_strand_id
1 'polypeptide(L)'
;MFENLNWWEIGALLLLALLIFGERLPKVIGDGMRMLRGLRAMAQNATSDLNRELGTDLQLQDLHPKAFIRKHLISEDEEAAIRKPLQGLLEDVKSDLNGVKTGLTDVAEAADIKKAPSTSIAKSEPKARTLDLDAT
;
A
#
# COMPACT_ATOMS: atom_id res chain seq x y z
N MET A 1 -8.03 -3.45 3.33
CA MET A 1 -7.25 -4.37 4.19
C MET A 1 -8.07 -4.92 5.35
N PHE A 2 -8.90 -4.10 6.02
CA PHE A 2 -9.82 -4.57 7.09
C PHE A 2 -10.99 -5.45 6.62
N GLU A 3 -11.31 -5.44 5.32
CA GLU A 3 -12.41 -6.25 4.75
C GLU A 3 -12.11 -7.76 4.71
N ASN A 4 -10.84 -8.17 4.89
CA ASN A 4 -10.46 -9.58 4.98
C ASN A 4 -10.48 -10.12 6.42
N LEU A 5 -10.97 -9.35 7.39
CA LEU A 5 -10.92 -9.71 8.81
C LEU A 5 -12.06 -10.65 9.18
N ASN A 6 -11.72 -11.86 9.59
CA ASN A 6 -12.67 -12.89 10.00
C ASN A 6 -13.10 -12.68 11.46
N TRP A 7 -14.27 -13.21 11.83
CA TRP A 7 -14.78 -13.14 13.22
C TRP A 7 -13.80 -13.69 14.26
N TRP A 8 -13.03 -14.72 13.93
CA TRP A 8 -12.03 -15.29 14.84
C TRP A 8 -10.83 -14.35 15.04
N GLU A 9 -10.43 -13.60 14.01
CA GLU A 9 -9.34 -12.61 14.09
C GLU A 9 -9.78 -11.40 14.91
N ILE A 10 -11.05 -10.99 14.80
CA ILE A 10 -11.64 -9.98 15.69
C ILE A 10 -11.55 -10.44 17.15
N GLY A 11 -11.86 -11.72 17.42
CA GLY A 11 -11.71 -12.32 18.74
C GLY A 11 -10.26 -12.30 19.24
N ALA A 12 -9.30 -12.64 18.38
CA ALA A 12 -7.87 -12.60 18.69
C ALA A 12 -7.38 -11.17 18.99
N LEU A 13 -7.83 -10.16 18.23
CA LEU A 13 -7.52 -8.76 18.47
C LEU A 13 -8.13 -8.25 19.78
N LEU A 14 -9.34 -8.68 20.12
CA LEU A 14 -9.96 -8.37 21.40
C LEU A 14 -9.15 -8.94 22.57
N LEU A 15 -8.73 -10.20 22.47
CA LEU A 15 -7.84 -10.81 23.47
C LEU A 15 -6.51 -10.06 23.58
N LEU A 16 -5.90 -9.68 22.46
CA LEU A 16 -4.67 -8.90 22.46
C LEU A 16 -4.87 -7.51 23.09
N ALA A 17 -5.99 -6.86 22.79
CA ALA A 17 -6.33 -5.57 23.38
C ALA A 17 -6.53 -5.69 24.91
N LEU A 18 -7.21 -6.74 25.38
CA LEU A 18 -7.31 -7.02 26.82
C LEU A 18 -5.94 -7.36 27.42
N LEU A 19 -5.03 -8.03 26.71
CA LEU A 19 -3.69 -8.31 27.21
C LEU A 19 -2.84 -7.04 27.39
N ILE A 20 -2.91 -6.12 26.41
CA ILE A 20 -2.12 -4.88 26.41
C ILE A 20 -2.70 -3.86 27.39
N PHE A 21 -4.02 -3.64 27.33
CA PHE A 21 -4.70 -2.57 28.07
C PHE A 21 -5.31 -3.05 29.39
N GLY A 22 -5.63 -4.34 29.50
CA GLY A 22 -6.27 -4.93 30.67
C GLY A 22 -7.60 -4.25 31.02
N GLU A 23 -7.76 -4.01 32.32
CA GLU A 23 -8.88 -3.29 32.92
C GLU A 23 -9.00 -1.81 32.50
N ARG A 24 -7.98 -1.24 31.83
CA ARG A 24 -7.99 0.16 31.39
C ARG A 24 -8.64 0.35 30.02
N LEU A 25 -8.94 -0.73 29.30
CA LEU A 25 -9.55 -0.68 27.97
C LEU A 25 -10.85 0.16 27.92
N PRO A 26 -11.80 0.03 28.86
CA PRO A 26 -13.00 0.88 28.89
C PRO A 26 -12.67 2.37 29.08
N LYS A 27 -11.63 2.66 29.87
CA LYS A 27 -11.17 4.04 30.12
C LYS A 27 -10.54 4.64 28.87
N VAL A 28 -9.67 3.89 28.17
CA VAL A 28 -9.03 4.30 26.91
C VAL A 28 -10.07 4.56 25.82
N ILE A 29 -11.08 3.69 25.70
CA ILE A 29 -12.20 3.93 24.78
C ILE A 29 -12.94 5.21 25.15
N GLY A 30 -13.24 5.42 26.43
CA GLY A 30 -13.90 6.64 26.90
C GLY A 30 -13.12 7.92 26.58
N ASP A 31 -11.81 7.91 26.79
CA ASP A 31 -10.94 9.04 26.51
C ASP A 31 -10.80 9.30 25.00
N GLY A 32 -10.66 8.24 24.19
CA GLY A 32 -10.67 8.34 22.72
C GLY A 32 -12.00 8.88 22.19
N MET A 33 -13.14 8.46 22.76
CA MET A 33 -14.46 8.95 22.38
C MET A 33 -14.67 10.43 22.76
N ARG A 34 -14.14 10.87 23.90
CA ARG A 34 -14.16 12.30 24.28
C ARG A 34 -13.33 13.13 23.33
N MET A 35 -12.13 12.66 22.97
CA MET A 35 -11.27 13.30 21.99
C MET A 35 -11.95 13.37 20.61
N LEU A 36 -12.56 12.28 20.15
CA LEU A 36 -13.30 12.24 18.88
C LEU A 36 -14.48 13.21 18.87
N ARG A 37 -15.24 13.31 19.96
CA ARG A 37 -16.33 14.28 20.11
C ARG A 37 -15.81 15.72 20.08
N GLY A 38 -14.68 15.98 20.74
CA GLY A 38 -14.01 17.27 20.71
C GLY A 38 -13.57 17.66 19.30
N LEU A 39 -12.91 16.75 18.58
CA LEU A 39 -12.51 16.96 17.19
C LEU A 39 -13.72 17.19 16.27
N ARG A 40 -14.79 16.42 16.45
CA ARG A 40 -16.03 16.58 15.69
C ARG A 40 -16.70 17.94 15.97
N ALA A 41 -16.71 18.41 17.21
CA ALA A 41 -17.23 19.72 17.56
C ALA A 41 -16.34 20.84 16.98
N MET A 42 -15.01 20.71 17.08
CA MET A 42 -14.05 21.67 16.53
C MET A 42 -14.16 21.78 15.01
N ALA A 43 -14.31 20.66 14.29
CA ALA A 43 -14.53 20.64 12.85
C ALA A 43 -15.84 21.32 12.45
N GLN A 44 -16.92 21.09 13.19
CA GLN A 44 -18.22 21.76 12.97
C GLN A 44 -18.15 23.26 13.25
N ASN A 45 -17.50 23.67 14.35
CA ASN A 45 -17.36 25.08 14.72
C ASN A 45 -16.50 25.84 13.70
N ALA A 46 -15.34 25.28 13.33
CA ALA A 46 -14.50 25.87 12.29
C ALA A 46 -15.28 25.99 10.97
N THR A 47 -15.99 24.95 10.56
CA THR A 47 -16.85 25.00 9.36
C THR A 47 -17.91 26.10 9.46
N SER A 48 -18.57 26.23 10.62
CA SER A 48 -19.56 27.27 10.87
C SER A 48 -18.96 28.67 10.78
N ASP A 49 -17.77 28.87 11.34
CA ASP A 49 -17.06 30.15 11.31
C ASP A 49 -16.59 30.51 9.89
N LEU A 50 -16.06 29.53 9.14
CA LEU A 50 -15.73 29.71 7.72
C LEU A 50 -16.98 30.00 6.87
N ASN A 51 -18.11 29.34 7.12
CA ASN A 51 -19.37 29.60 6.40
C ASN A 51 -19.90 31.02 6.70
N ARG A 52 -19.75 31.47 7.94
CA ARG A 52 -20.23 32.78 8.40
C ARG A 52 -19.39 33.94 7.87
N GLU A 53 -18.10 33.73 7.67
CA GLU A 53 -17.18 34.75 7.14
C GLU A 53 -17.05 34.74 5.61
N LEU A 54 -17.27 33.60 4.93
CA LEU A 54 -17.15 33.48 3.48
C LEU A 54 -18.49 33.42 2.72
N GLY A 55 -19.63 33.41 3.43
CA GLY A 55 -20.98 33.53 2.83
C GLY A 55 -21.36 32.44 1.82
N THR A 56 -20.63 31.32 1.80
CA THR A 56 -20.86 30.21 0.86
C THR A 56 -21.03 28.91 1.64
N ASP A 57 -22.20 28.28 1.49
CA ASP A 57 -22.67 27.12 2.24
C ASP A 57 -21.84 25.85 1.93
N LEU A 58 -20.77 25.64 2.69
CA LEU A 58 -19.99 24.40 2.68
C LEU A 58 -20.72 23.34 3.51
N GLN A 59 -21.69 22.65 2.89
CA GLN A 59 -22.37 21.52 3.52
C GLN A 59 -21.43 20.32 3.65
N LEU A 60 -21.02 20.07 4.89
CA LEU A 60 -20.11 19.01 5.35
C LEU A 60 -20.60 17.56 5.18
N GLN A 61 -21.58 17.30 4.31
CA GLN A 61 -22.08 15.95 4.03
C GLN A 61 -21.49 15.30 2.78
N ASP A 62 -20.76 16.04 1.93
CA ASP A 62 -20.12 15.46 0.74
C ASP A 62 -18.67 15.92 0.53
N LEU A 63 -17.81 15.52 1.48
CA LEU A 63 -16.36 15.64 1.39
C LEU A 63 -15.76 14.33 0.86
N HIS A 64 -16.07 13.96 -0.38
CA HIS A 64 -15.07 13.26 -1.17
C HIS A 64 -13.89 14.23 -1.39
N PRO A 65 -12.65 13.92 -0.95
CA PRO A 65 -11.53 14.85 -1.02
C PRO A 65 -11.21 15.29 -2.45
N LYS A 66 -11.65 14.51 -3.45
CA LYS A 66 -11.55 14.83 -4.88
C LYS A 66 -12.55 15.90 -5.35
N ALA A 67 -13.72 16.02 -4.73
CA ALA A 67 -14.73 17.00 -5.10
C ALA A 67 -14.45 18.39 -4.48
N PHE A 68 -13.89 18.41 -3.26
CA PHE A 68 -13.57 19.64 -2.52
C PHE A 68 -12.37 20.39 -3.12
N ILE A 69 -11.31 19.68 -3.52
CA ILE A 69 -10.16 20.26 -4.24
C ILE A 69 -10.60 20.79 -5.61
N ARG A 70 -11.46 20.04 -6.32
CA ARG A 70 -12.01 20.43 -7.62
C ARG A 70 -12.85 21.71 -7.55
N LYS A 71 -13.54 21.97 -6.45
CA LYS A 71 -14.45 23.12 -6.32
C LYS A 71 -13.87 24.34 -5.61
N HIS A 72 -12.74 24.24 -4.90
CA HIS A 72 -12.19 25.38 -4.14
C HIS A 72 -10.69 25.67 -4.36
N LEU A 73 -9.96 24.84 -5.11
CA LEU A 73 -8.59 25.16 -5.56
C LEU A 73 -8.49 25.40 -7.07
N ILE A 74 -9.57 25.18 -7.81
CA ILE A 74 -9.56 25.17 -9.27
C ILE A 74 -10.71 26.05 -9.74
N SER A 75 -10.41 27.33 -9.98
CA SER A 75 -11.24 28.17 -10.84
C SER A 75 -11.24 27.55 -12.25
N GLU A 76 -12.40 27.56 -12.93
CA GLU A 76 -12.64 26.82 -14.19
C GLU A 76 -11.65 27.15 -15.32
N ASP A 77 -10.95 28.29 -15.28
CA ASP A 77 -9.91 28.66 -16.25
C ASP A 77 -8.56 27.96 -16.05
N GLU A 78 -8.28 27.41 -14.86
CA GLU A 78 -6.98 26.79 -14.55
C GLU A 78 -6.98 25.26 -14.79
N GLU A 79 -8.14 24.68 -15.10
CA GLU A 79 -8.31 23.26 -15.42
C GLU A 79 -7.48 22.83 -16.64
N ALA A 80 -7.41 23.64 -17.70
CA ALA A 80 -6.68 23.27 -18.91
C ALA A 80 -5.16 23.38 -18.74
N ALA A 81 -4.70 24.31 -17.89
CA ALA A 81 -3.28 24.61 -17.68
C ALA A 81 -2.60 23.60 -16.74
N ILE A 82 -3.32 23.09 -15.71
CA ILE A 82 -2.77 22.15 -14.74
C ILE A 82 -3.00 20.68 -15.14
N ARG A 83 -4.07 20.37 -15.89
CA ARG A 83 -4.33 18.98 -16.31
C ARG A 83 -3.28 18.45 -17.29
N LYS A 84 -2.80 19.28 -18.21
CA LYS A 84 -1.75 18.89 -19.17
C LYS A 84 -0.43 18.47 -18.51
N PRO A 85 0.17 19.26 -17.59
CA PRO A 85 1.40 18.86 -16.92
C PRO A 85 1.18 17.68 -15.98
N LEU A 86 0.05 17.59 -15.27
CA LEU A 86 -0.22 16.43 -14.40
C LEU A 86 -0.42 15.13 -15.18
N GLN A 87 -1.03 15.18 -16.36
CA GLN A 87 -1.13 14.02 -17.24
C GLN A 87 0.23 13.60 -17.79
N GLY A 88 1.08 14.57 -18.18
CA GLY A 88 2.46 14.31 -18.57
C GLY A 88 3.26 13.62 -17.47
N LEU A 89 3.23 14.17 -16.25
CA LEU A 89 3.91 13.59 -15.10
C LEU A 89 3.39 12.20 -14.74
N LEU A 90 2.08 11.96 -14.86
CA LEU A 90 1.49 10.65 -14.63
C LEU A 90 1.89 9.63 -15.69
N GLU A 91 1.98 10.06 -16.95
CA GLU A 91 2.39 9.22 -18.07
C GLU A 91 3.87 8.85 -17.97
N ASP A 92 4.73 9.81 -17.61
CA ASP A 92 6.16 9.61 -17.36
C ASP A 92 6.37 8.60 -16.21
N VAL A 93 5.70 8.80 -15.07
CA VAL A 93 5.77 7.87 -13.93
C VAL A 93 5.27 6.47 -14.32
N LYS A 94 4.20 6.39 -15.12
CA LYS A 94 3.68 5.10 -15.60
C LYS A 94 4.65 4.41 -16.56
N SER A 95 5.32 5.17 -17.43
CA SER A 95 6.34 4.68 -18.36
C SER A 95 7.55 4.13 -17.60
N ASP A 96 8.08 4.89 -16.64
CA ASP A 96 9.20 4.48 -15.79
C ASP A 96 8.88 3.19 -15.03
N LEU A 97 7.68 3.10 -14.46
CA LEU A 97 7.24 1.90 -13.75
C LEU A 97 7.11 0.69 -14.68
N ASN A 98 6.64 0.87 -15.91
CA ASN A 98 6.58 -0.21 -16.88
C ASN A 98 7.98 -0.63 -17.34
N GLY A 99 8.89 0.31 -17.58
CA GLY A 99 10.29 0.02 -17.91
C GLY A 99 11.01 -0.76 -16.83
N VAL A 100 10.82 -0.36 -15.56
CA VAL A 100 11.37 -1.10 -14.40
C VAL A 100 10.77 -2.49 -14.28
N LYS A 101 9.45 -2.64 -14.49
CA LYS A 101 8.80 -3.96 -14.48
C LYS A 101 9.36 -4.90 -15.54
N THR A 102 9.54 -4.41 -16.78
CA THR A 102 10.12 -5.20 -17.86
C THR A 102 11.58 -5.58 -17.56
N GLY A 103 12.37 -4.64 -17.05
CA GLY A 103 13.73 -4.92 -16.62
C GLY A 103 13.77 -6.01 -15.56
N LEU A 104 12.91 -5.94 -14.53
CA LEU A 104 12.80 -6.94 -13.48
C LEU A 104 12.36 -8.31 -14.00
N THR A 105 11.44 -8.38 -14.96
CA THR A 105 11.04 -9.65 -15.58
C THR A 105 12.16 -10.25 -16.41
N ASP A 106 12.93 -9.43 -17.14
CA ASP A 106 14.07 -9.91 -17.92
C ASP A 106 15.20 -10.44 -17.03
N VAL A 107 15.51 -9.77 -15.90
CA VAL A 107 16.48 -10.31 -14.94
C VAL A 107 15.96 -11.56 -14.24
N ALA A 108 14.66 -11.62 -13.95
CA ALA A 108 14.05 -12.81 -13.36
C ALA A 108 14.09 -14.00 -14.33
N GLU A 109 13.83 -13.77 -15.62
CA GLU A 109 13.91 -14.78 -16.68
C GLU A 109 15.35 -15.21 -16.96
N ALA A 110 16.30 -14.26 -16.95
CA ALA A 110 17.73 -14.57 -17.04
C ALA A 110 18.27 -15.28 -15.77
N ALA A 111 17.66 -15.05 -14.60
CA ALA A 111 17.95 -15.79 -13.38
C ALA A 111 17.28 -17.19 -13.39
N ASP A 112 16.22 -17.39 -14.18
CA ASP A 112 15.53 -18.68 -14.37
C ASP A 112 16.16 -19.56 -15.48
N ILE A 113 17.47 -19.39 -15.74
CA ILE A 113 18.29 -20.26 -16.60
C ILE A 113 18.52 -21.66 -15.97
N LYS A 114 17.76 -22.05 -14.93
CA LYS A 114 17.79 -23.41 -14.35
C LYS A 114 16.93 -24.42 -15.14
N LYS A 115 16.57 -24.11 -16.38
CA LYS A 115 15.90 -25.07 -17.29
C LYS A 115 16.53 -25.08 -18.69
N ALA A 116 17.74 -25.62 -18.79
CA ALA A 116 18.41 -25.89 -20.07
C ALA A 116 17.83 -27.14 -20.79
N PRO A 117 17.70 -27.11 -22.13
CA PRO A 117 17.44 -28.30 -22.95
C PRO A 117 18.75 -29.01 -23.38
N SER A 118 18.77 -30.33 -23.13
CA SER A 118 19.49 -31.43 -23.80
C SER A 118 20.95 -31.27 -24.28
N THR A 119 21.86 -32.09 -23.71
CA THR A 119 22.89 -32.81 -24.49
C THR A 119 23.17 -34.16 -23.83
N SER A 120 22.89 -35.22 -24.57
CA SER A 120 23.35 -36.57 -24.34
C SER A 120 24.87 -36.60 -24.19
N ILE A 121 25.37 -36.91 -22.99
CA ILE A 121 26.73 -37.43 -22.81
C ILE A 121 26.58 -38.77 -22.11
N ALA A 122 27.16 -39.77 -22.78
CA ALA A 122 27.11 -41.17 -22.47
C ALA A 122 27.50 -41.48 -21.02
N LYS A 123 26.74 -42.42 -20.47
CA LYS A 123 27.09 -43.27 -19.34
C LYS A 123 28.54 -43.75 -19.44
N SER A 124 29.40 -43.27 -18.55
CA SER A 124 30.63 -43.95 -18.17
C SER A 124 30.78 -43.85 -16.65
N GLU A 125 30.58 -45.00 -16.00
CA GLU A 125 30.72 -45.19 -14.56
C GLU A 125 32.14 -44.86 -14.09
N PRO A 126 32.33 -44.33 -12.87
CA PRO A 126 33.65 -44.24 -12.29
C PRO A 126 34.03 -45.64 -11.79
N LYS A 127 34.93 -46.30 -12.53
CA LYS A 127 35.64 -47.50 -12.08
C LYS A 127 36.39 -47.17 -10.79
N ALA A 128 36.01 -47.82 -9.70
CA ALA A 128 36.68 -47.75 -8.41
C ALA A 128 38.18 -48.05 -8.59
N ARG A 129 39.03 -47.11 -8.18
CA ARG A 129 40.46 -47.32 -8.03
C ARG A 129 40.69 -48.11 -6.74
N THR A 130 40.78 -49.43 -6.85
CA THR A 130 41.46 -50.24 -5.85
C THR A 130 42.93 -50.28 -6.21
N LEU A 131 43.74 -49.81 -5.26
CA LEU A 131 45.19 -49.79 -5.30
C LEU A 131 45.71 -51.22 -5.39
N ASP A 132 46.53 -51.51 -6.39
CA ASP A 132 47.35 -52.72 -6.39
C ASP A 132 48.76 -52.33 -5.95
N LEU A 133 49.19 -52.99 -4.89
CA LEU A 133 50.34 -52.66 -4.07
C LEU A 133 51.17 -53.94 -3.94
N ASP A 134 51.63 -54.51 -5.05
CA ASP A 134 52.69 -55.53 -5.07
C ASP A 134 53.06 -55.88 -6.51
N ALA A 135 54.32 -55.60 -6.89
CA ALA A 135 55.18 -56.46 -7.72
C ALA A 135 56.42 -55.67 -8.18
N THR A 136 57.55 -56.04 -7.58
CA THR A 136 58.93 -55.81 -8.07
C THR A 136 59.21 -56.64 -9.31
#